data_AF-A0A1M6ZJG6-F1
#
_entry.id   AF-A0A1M6ZJG6-F1
#
_cell.length_a   1.000
_cell.length_b   1.000
_cell.length_c   1.000
_cell.angle_alpha   90.00
_cell.angle_beta   90.00
_cell.angle_gamma   90.00
#
_symmetry.space_group_name_H-M   'P 1'
#
loop_
_entity.id
_entity.type
_entity.pdbx_description
1 polymer ?
#
loop_
_entity_poly.entity_id
_entity_poly.type
_entity_poly.pdbx_seq_one_letter_code
_entity_poly.pdbx_strand_id
1 'polypeptide(L)'
;MTHNAKILAFDTYYFDGKAKTVCLEFLNWNESENYKVHTEIIENVEDYVPGEFYRRELPCILSLLNQIDLKTVQVIIIDGFVYLDDDKKYGLGGHLYEKLNREIPIIGVAKTNFASIEKDKKALVRGDSKKPLYVTAIGIDLEDAFEKVESMAGEFRIPTLLKEMDRLTKEI
;
A
#
# COMPACT_ATOMS: atom_id res chain seq x y z
N MET A 1 17.25 -19.72 12.11
CA MET A 1 16.68 -19.64 10.75
C MET A 1 16.23 -18.20 10.58
N THR A 2 16.97 -17.40 9.82
CA THR A 2 16.54 -16.05 9.44
C THR A 2 15.32 -16.23 8.54
N HIS A 3 14.12 -16.04 9.09
CA HIS A 3 12.94 -15.91 8.26
C HIS A 3 13.15 -14.64 7.43
N ASN A 4 13.33 -14.79 6.12
CA ASN A 4 13.34 -13.66 5.20
C ASN A 4 11.96 -13.01 5.31
N ALA A 5 11.90 -11.87 6.00
CA ALA A 5 10.66 -11.19 6.30
C ALA A 5 10.17 -10.48 5.03
N LYS A 6 8.95 -10.79 4.61
CA LYS A 6 8.37 -10.35 3.35
C LYS A 6 7.75 -8.96 3.47
N ILE A 7 7.92 -8.18 2.41
CA ILE A 7 7.22 -6.92 2.19
C ILE A 7 6.12 -7.21 1.17
N LEU A 8 4.90 -6.77 1.48
CA LEU A 8 3.78 -6.85 0.54
C LEU A 8 3.42 -5.44 0.07
N ALA A 9 3.07 -5.27 -1.19
CA ALA A 9 2.52 -4.03 -1.73
C ALA A 9 1.23 -4.31 -2.47
N PHE A 10 0.16 -3.58 -2.15
CA PHE A 10 -1.17 -3.76 -2.73
C PHE A 10 -1.64 -2.56 -3.54
N ASP A 11 -2.36 -2.87 -4.61
CA ASP A 11 -3.11 -1.93 -5.44
C ASP A 11 -4.39 -2.59 -5.94
N THR A 12 -5.44 -1.79 -6.12
CA THR A 12 -6.76 -2.25 -6.57
C THR A 12 -7.27 -1.38 -7.72
N TYR A 13 -7.71 -2.03 -8.80
CA TYR A 13 -8.28 -1.37 -9.96
C TYR A 13 -9.72 -1.84 -10.19
N TYR A 14 -10.61 -0.89 -10.48
CA TYR A 14 -12.03 -1.16 -10.73
C TYR A 14 -12.35 -1.14 -12.21
N PHE A 15 -13.09 -2.13 -12.69
CA PHE A 15 -13.53 -2.25 -14.08
C PHE A 15 -14.81 -3.09 -14.15
N ASP A 16 -15.77 -2.73 -14.99
CA ASP A 16 -16.99 -3.53 -15.28
C ASP A 16 -17.72 -4.10 -14.03
N GLY A 17 -17.79 -3.32 -12.94
CA GLY A 17 -18.42 -3.76 -11.67
C GLY A 17 -17.59 -4.76 -10.85
N LYS A 18 -16.33 -4.97 -11.22
CA LYS A 18 -15.35 -5.84 -10.57
C LYS A 18 -14.19 -5.01 -10.00
N ALA A 19 -13.44 -5.62 -9.09
CA ALA A 19 -12.16 -5.12 -8.59
C ALA A 19 -11.09 -6.17 -8.86
N LYS A 20 -10.03 -5.80 -9.58
CA LYS A 20 -8.77 -6.57 -9.63
C LYS A 20 -7.85 -6.03 -8.55
N THR A 21 -7.43 -6.89 -7.64
CA THR A 21 -6.38 -6.57 -6.65
C THR A 21 -5.11 -7.30 -7.02
N VAL A 22 -3.98 -6.60 -6.94
CA VAL A 22 -2.65 -7.17 -7.14
C VAL A 22 -1.82 -6.93 -5.88
N CYS A 23 -1.10 -7.96 -5.46
CA CYS A 23 -0.09 -7.88 -4.42
C CYS A 23 1.27 -8.27 -4.99
N LEU A 24 2.26 -7.41 -4.82
CA LEU A 24 3.66 -7.81 -4.99
C LEU A 24 4.25 -8.22 -3.65
N GLU A 25 4.90 -9.38 -3.61
CA GLU A 25 5.65 -9.91 -2.48
C GLU A 25 7.14 -9.88 -2.81
N PHE A 26 7.95 -9.21 -2.00
CA PHE A 26 9.40 -9.08 -2.20
C PHE A 26 10.13 -9.03 -0.84
N LEU A 27 11.46 -9.12 -0.84
CA LEU A 27 12.24 -9.32 0.39
C LEU A 27 13.03 -8.08 0.79
N ASN A 28 13.50 -7.30 -0.18
CA ASN A 28 14.34 -6.14 0.07
C ASN A 28 13.75 -4.88 -0.56
N TRP A 29 13.84 -3.76 0.16
CA TRP A 29 13.34 -2.46 -0.31
C TRP A 29 13.98 -2.05 -1.64
N ASN A 30 15.28 -2.30 -1.80
CA ASN A 30 16.06 -1.95 -2.99
C ASN A 30 16.03 -3.01 -4.12
N GLU A 31 15.08 -3.96 -4.11
CA GLU A 31 14.86 -4.89 -5.22
C GLU A 31 14.04 -4.25 -6.36
N SER A 32 14.35 -4.63 -7.60
CA SER A 32 13.63 -4.18 -8.80
C SER A 32 13.04 -5.31 -9.65
N GLU A 33 13.46 -6.56 -9.44
CA GLU A 33 13.15 -7.69 -10.34
C GLU A 33 12.69 -8.95 -9.61
N ASN A 34 13.12 -9.16 -8.35
CA ASN A 34 12.80 -10.37 -7.58
C ASN A 34 11.54 -10.16 -6.74
N TYR A 35 10.38 -10.40 -7.35
CA TYR A 35 9.09 -10.33 -6.67
C TYR A 35 8.17 -11.47 -7.11
N LYS A 36 7.23 -11.83 -6.23
CA LYS A 36 6.11 -12.73 -6.53
C LYS A 36 4.84 -11.91 -6.69
N VAL A 37 4.03 -12.25 -7.68
CA VAL A 37 2.73 -11.62 -7.92
C VAL A 37 1.64 -12.52 -7.36
N HIS A 38 0.73 -11.95 -6.57
CA HIS A 38 -0.56 -12.53 -6.23
C HIS A 38 -1.66 -11.65 -6.80
N THR A 39 -2.74 -12.24 -7.31
CA THR A 39 -3.85 -11.47 -7.88
C THR A 39 -5.18 -12.14 -7.61
N GLU A 40 -6.21 -11.32 -7.47
CA GLU A 40 -7.59 -11.77 -7.32
C GLU A 40 -8.54 -10.78 -7.99
N ILE A 41 -9.65 -11.30 -8.52
CA ILE A 41 -10.74 -10.50 -9.05
C ILE A 41 -11.98 -10.79 -8.21
N ILE A 42 -12.56 -9.75 -7.62
CA ILE A 42 -13.81 -9.81 -6.87
C ILE A 42 -14.91 -9.13 -7.67
N GLU A 43 -16.06 -9.80 -7.77
CA GLU A 43 -17.27 -9.27 -8.40
C GLU A 43 -18.17 -8.56 -7.37
N ASN A 44 -19.10 -7.73 -7.84
CA ASN A 44 -20.10 -7.04 -7.00
C ASN A 44 -19.49 -6.13 -5.94
N VAL A 45 -18.49 -5.35 -6.33
CA VAL A 45 -17.89 -4.34 -5.45
C VAL A 45 -18.96 -3.33 -5.04
N GLU A 46 -19.04 -3.00 -3.74
CA GLU A 46 -19.96 -1.98 -3.22
C GLU A 46 -19.86 -0.65 -4.01
N ASP A 47 -20.96 0.10 -4.05
CA ASP A 47 -20.99 1.44 -4.65
C ASP A 47 -20.05 2.40 -3.91
N TYR A 48 -19.48 3.36 -4.65
CA TYR A 48 -18.60 4.36 -4.06
C TYR A 48 -19.37 5.34 -3.16
N VAL A 49 -19.03 5.33 -1.87
CA VAL A 49 -19.45 6.35 -0.91
C VAL A 49 -18.27 7.31 -0.65
N PRO A 50 -18.43 8.62 -0.89
CA PRO A 50 -17.38 9.60 -0.64
C PRO A 50 -16.86 9.52 0.81
N GLY A 51 -15.56 9.38 0.97
CA GLY A 51 -14.91 9.25 2.29
C GLY A 51 -14.88 7.82 2.87
N GLU A 52 -15.50 6.83 2.20
CA GLU A 52 -15.49 5.41 2.62
C GLU A 52 -14.84 4.51 1.56
N PHE A 53 -13.82 5.03 0.87
CA PHE A 53 -13.08 4.29 -0.16
C PHE A 53 -12.59 2.91 0.32
N TYR A 54 -12.20 2.83 1.60
CA TYR A 54 -11.75 1.58 2.21
C TYR A 54 -12.77 0.44 2.10
N ARG A 55 -14.08 0.72 2.03
CA ARG A 55 -15.11 -0.33 1.97
C ARG A 55 -15.04 -1.16 0.69
N ARG A 56 -14.54 -0.57 -0.39
CA ARG A 56 -14.41 -1.24 -1.69
C ARG A 56 -13.08 -1.98 -1.81
N GLU A 57 -11.99 -1.44 -1.27
CA GLU A 57 -10.66 -2.06 -1.37
C GLU A 57 -10.35 -3.05 -0.27
N LEU A 58 -10.76 -2.77 0.97
CA LEU A 58 -10.41 -3.58 2.13
C LEU A 58 -10.86 -5.05 1.99
N PRO A 59 -12.09 -5.37 1.53
CA PRO A 59 -12.48 -6.76 1.31
C PRO A 59 -11.59 -7.46 0.29
N CYS A 60 -11.15 -6.75 -0.76
CA CYS A 60 -10.32 -7.31 -1.81
C CYS A 60 -8.89 -7.59 -1.33
N ILE A 61 -8.31 -6.66 -0.58
CA ILE A 61 -7.00 -6.86 0.06
C ILE A 61 -7.04 -8.03 1.05
N LEU A 62 -8.08 -8.11 1.89
CA LEU A 62 -8.22 -9.19 2.88
C LEU A 62 -8.40 -10.56 2.21
N SER A 63 -9.14 -10.62 1.10
CA SER A 63 -9.31 -11.87 0.35
C SER A 63 -7.97 -12.40 -0.18
N LEU A 64 -7.15 -11.52 -0.74
CA LEU A 64 -5.83 -11.89 -1.25
C LEU A 64 -4.85 -12.25 -0.12
N LEU A 65 -4.91 -11.54 1.02
CA LEU A 65 -4.10 -11.84 2.21
C LEU A 65 -4.39 -13.22 2.80
N ASN A 66 -5.61 -13.75 2.68
CA ASN A 66 -5.94 -15.12 3.14
C ASN A 66 -5.14 -16.22 2.40
N GLN A 67 -4.52 -15.87 1.27
CA GLN A 67 -3.70 -16.78 0.46
C GLN A 67 -2.21 -16.71 0.84
N ILE A 68 -1.83 -15.84 1.79
CA ILE A 68 -0.45 -15.54 2.16
C ILE A 68 -0.22 -15.92 3.63
N ASP A 69 0.90 -16.58 3.93
CA ASP A 69 1.31 -16.84 5.31
C ASP A 69 1.79 -15.54 5.99
N LEU A 70 0.88 -14.89 6.70
CA LEU A 70 1.09 -13.63 7.38
C LEU A 70 2.20 -13.67 8.44
N LYS A 71 2.56 -14.84 8.97
CA LYS A 71 3.67 -14.98 9.94
C LYS A 71 5.03 -14.62 9.33
N THR A 72 5.10 -14.61 8.00
CA THR A 72 6.33 -14.28 7.27
C THR A 72 6.36 -12.82 6.78
N VAL A 73 5.32 -12.03 7.06
CA VAL A 73 5.18 -10.64 6.59
C VAL A 73 5.67 -9.66 7.66
N GLN A 74 6.58 -8.76 7.30
CA GLN A 74 7.04 -7.69 8.21
C GLN A 74 6.30 -6.38 8.04
N VAL A 75 5.78 -6.08 6.86
CA VAL A 75 5.15 -4.80 6.55
C VAL A 75 4.31 -4.91 5.28
N ILE A 76 3.22 -4.14 5.24
CA ILE A 76 2.36 -4.01 4.07
C ILE A 76 2.36 -2.55 3.59
N ILE A 77 2.53 -2.37 2.29
CA ILE A 77 2.43 -1.10 1.58
C ILE A 77 1.07 -1.05 0.86
N ILE A 78 0.38 0.08 0.93
CA ILE A 78 -0.86 0.33 0.18
C ILE A 78 -0.72 1.59 -0.69
N ASP A 79 -1.36 1.62 -1.86
CA ASP A 79 -1.56 2.86 -2.64
C ASP A 79 -2.66 3.72 -2.01
N GLY A 80 -2.31 4.46 -0.96
CA GLY A 80 -3.26 5.26 -0.24
C GLY A 80 -2.71 5.77 1.08
N PHE A 81 -3.64 6.16 1.96
CA PHE A 81 -3.31 6.73 3.26
C PHE A 81 -3.72 5.79 4.41
N VAL A 82 -2.93 5.84 5.48
CA VAL A 82 -3.24 5.19 6.76
C VAL A 82 -4.33 5.96 7.52
N TYR A 83 -4.19 7.28 7.59
CA TYR A 83 -5.15 8.19 8.23
C TYR A 83 -5.75 9.14 7.19
N LEU A 84 -6.90 9.75 7.49
CA LEU A 84 -7.56 10.74 6.64
C LEU A 84 -7.49 12.16 7.23
N ASP A 85 -7.05 12.31 8.48
CA ASP A 85 -6.81 13.58 9.15
C ASP A 85 -5.80 13.41 10.29
N ASP A 86 -5.36 14.52 10.87
CA ASP A 86 -4.47 14.54 12.05
C ASP A 86 -5.16 14.13 13.36
N ASP A 87 -6.49 13.95 13.34
CA ASP A 87 -7.27 13.37 14.45
C ASP A 87 -7.29 11.83 14.40
N LYS A 88 -6.47 11.24 13.51
CA LYS A 88 -6.30 9.80 13.31
C LYS A 88 -7.56 9.09 12.85
N LYS A 89 -8.45 9.78 12.12
CA LYS A 89 -9.52 9.11 11.38
C LYS A 89 -8.91 8.08 10.43
N TYR A 90 -9.31 6.82 10.54
CA TYR A 90 -8.74 5.77 9.70
C TYR A 90 -9.08 5.97 8.22
N GLY A 91 -8.03 5.86 7.41
CA GLY A 91 -8.13 5.54 6.00
C GLY A 91 -8.04 4.04 5.77
N LEU A 92 -7.73 3.65 4.53
CA LEU A 92 -7.56 2.25 4.16
C LEU A 92 -6.53 1.54 5.05
N GLY A 93 -5.38 2.17 5.28
CA GLY A 93 -4.29 1.54 6.03
C GLY A 93 -4.61 1.37 7.51
N GLY A 94 -5.28 2.34 8.12
CA GLY A 94 -5.75 2.24 9.51
C GLY A 94 -6.77 1.11 9.68
N HIS A 95 -7.74 1.00 8.78
CA HIS A 95 -8.72 -0.10 8.81
C HIS A 95 -8.07 -1.46 8.57
N LEU A 96 -7.09 -1.55 7.66
CA LEU A 96 -6.32 -2.78 7.42
C LEU A 96 -5.54 -3.19 8.67
N TYR A 97 -4.86 -2.24 9.32
CA TYR A 97 -4.12 -2.49 10.55
C TYR A 97 -5.00 -3.06 11.66
N GLU A 98 -6.20 -2.50 11.86
CA GLU A 98 -7.18 -3.03 12.81
C GLU A 98 -7.63 -4.45 12.45
N LYS A 99 -7.88 -4.73 11.17
CA LYS A 99 -8.30 -6.06 10.70
C LYS A 99 -7.21 -7.12 10.84
N LEU A 100 -5.96 -6.72 10.83
CA LEU A 100 -4.79 -7.58 11.07
C LEU A 100 -4.39 -7.62 12.55
N ASN A 101 -5.32 -7.33 13.46
CA ASN A 101 -5.13 -7.35 14.91
C ASN A 101 -3.95 -6.47 15.38
N ARG A 102 -3.59 -5.44 14.59
CA ARG A 102 -2.50 -4.50 14.89
C ARG A 102 -1.10 -5.14 14.91
N GLU A 103 -0.94 -6.32 14.30
CA GLU A 103 0.32 -7.08 14.33
C GLU A 103 1.28 -6.73 13.20
N ILE A 104 0.75 -6.36 12.02
CA ILE A 104 1.56 -6.07 10.83
C ILE A 104 1.54 -4.57 10.54
N PRO A 105 2.69 -3.88 10.57
CA PRO A 105 2.80 -2.47 10.21
C PRO A 105 2.30 -2.18 8.79
N ILE A 106 1.63 -1.03 8.63
CA ILE A 106 1.12 -0.55 7.35
C ILE A 106 1.78 0.77 6.97
N ILE A 107 2.24 0.85 5.72
CA ILE A 107 2.77 2.07 5.11
C ILE A 107 1.85 2.48 3.96
N GLY A 108 1.28 3.68 4.03
CA GLY A 108 0.55 4.28 2.93
C GLY A 108 1.48 5.08 2.04
N VAL A 109 1.47 4.82 0.73
CA VAL A 109 2.24 5.57 -0.28
C VAL A 109 1.27 6.15 -1.30
N ALA A 110 0.85 7.39 -1.10
CA ALA A 110 -0.13 8.04 -1.96
C ALA A 110 0.53 8.92 -3.04
N LYS A 111 -0.08 8.91 -4.24
CA LYS A 111 0.35 9.72 -5.40
C LYS A 111 -0.19 11.16 -5.36
N THR A 112 -1.14 11.48 -4.50
CA THR A 112 -1.77 12.80 -4.38
C THR A 112 -1.86 13.22 -2.92
N ASN A 113 -1.87 14.53 -2.67
CA ASN A 113 -1.91 15.05 -1.31
C ASN A 113 -3.30 14.91 -0.70
N PHE A 114 -3.38 14.57 0.58
CA PHE A 114 -4.59 14.78 1.38
C PHE A 114 -4.38 15.99 2.28
N ALA A 115 -5.17 17.05 2.07
CA ALA A 115 -4.95 18.35 2.71
C ALA A 115 -5.19 18.31 4.23
N SER A 116 -6.09 17.45 4.70
CA SER A 116 -6.46 17.37 6.12
C SER A 116 -5.43 16.66 7.01
N ILE A 117 -4.32 16.16 6.44
CA ILE A 117 -3.23 15.50 7.17
C ILE A 117 -2.02 16.42 7.09
N GLU A 118 -1.61 17.06 8.17
CA GLU A 118 -0.42 17.92 8.19
C GLU A 118 0.73 17.28 8.96
N LYS A 119 0.42 16.57 10.05
CA LYS A 119 1.42 16.02 10.99
C LYS A 119 1.78 14.58 10.69
N ASP A 120 0.78 13.74 10.43
CA ASP A 120 0.96 12.29 10.29
C ASP A 120 1.30 11.86 8.85
N LYS A 121 2.00 12.73 8.10
CA LYS A 121 2.36 12.52 6.70
C LYS A 121 3.68 13.19 6.34
N LYS A 122 4.53 12.48 5.58
CA LYS A 122 5.76 13.04 5.00
C LYS A 122 5.71 13.08 3.48
N ALA A 123 6.17 14.19 2.90
CA ALA A 123 6.30 14.34 1.45
C ALA A 123 7.69 13.88 0.99
N LEU A 124 7.72 12.87 0.12
CA LEU A 124 8.92 12.25 -0.41
C LEU A 124 9.12 12.64 -1.87
N VAL A 125 10.18 13.38 -2.15
CA VAL A 125 10.59 13.77 -3.50
C VAL A 125 11.65 12.78 -4.00
N ARG A 126 11.45 12.16 -5.16
CA ARG A 126 12.37 11.16 -5.75
C ARG A 126 12.65 11.44 -7.22
N GLY A 127 13.89 11.16 -7.63
CA GLY A 127 14.41 11.48 -8.96
C GLY A 127 14.31 12.98 -9.26
N ASP A 128 14.09 13.33 -10.52
CA ASP A 128 13.91 14.72 -10.96
C ASP A 128 12.46 15.24 -10.80
N SER A 129 11.57 14.47 -10.15
CA SER A 129 10.16 14.85 -10.05
C SER A 129 9.94 15.90 -8.98
N LYS A 130 9.27 17.01 -9.32
CA LYS A 130 8.82 18.00 -8.32
C LYS A 130 7.53 17.60 -7.59
N LYS A 131 6.89 16.49 -7.99
CA LYS A 131 5.64 16.00 -7.39
C LYS A 131 5.96 14.91 -6.37
N PRO A 132 5.79 15.15 -5.06
CA PRO A 132 6.13 14.16 -4.05
C PRO A 132 5.19 12.95 -4.09
N LEU A 133 5.64 11.85 -3.51
CA LEU A 133 4.80 10.83 -2.90
C LEU A 133 4.49 11.25 -1.47
N TYR A 134 3.38 10.78 -0.91
CA TYR A 134 3.00 11.08 0.46
C TYR A 134 3.01 9.79 1.27
N VAL A 135 3.91 9.73 2.25
CA VAL A 135 4.09 8.57 3.12
C VAL A 135 3.32 8.79 4.42
N THR A 136 2.56 7.78 4.84
CA THR A 136 1.90 7.69 6.15
C THR A 136 2.14 6.30 6.73
N ALA A 137 2.05 6.15 8.05
CA ALA A 137 2.42 4.90 8.70
C ALA A 137 1.61 4.62 9.97
N ILE A 138 1.43 3.33 10.28
CA ILE A 138 0.93 2.82 11.57
C ILE A 138 1.61 1.49 11.89
N GLY A 139 1.92 1.26 13.17
CA GLY A 139 2.69 0.08 13.62
C GLY A 139 4.20 0.17 13.32
N ILE A 140 4.65 1.24 12.66
CA ILE A 140 6.05 1.59 12.40
C ILE A 140 6.19 3.11 12.51
N ASP A 141 7.37 3.59 12.89
CA ASP A 141 7.67 5.02 12.91
C ASP A 141 7.55 5.64 11.51
N LEU A 142 7.06 6.88 11.43
CA LEU A 142 6.83 7.57 10.16
C LEU A 142 8.14 7.91 9.45
N GLU A 143 9.20 8.22 10.19
CA GLU A 143 10.54 8.43 9.64
C GLU A 143 11.08 7.12 9.07
N ASP A 144 11.00 6.03 9.83
CA ASP A 144 11.44 4.70 9.37
C ASP A 144 10.70 4.27 8.11
N ALA A 145 9.38 4.50 8.04
CA ALA A 145 8.59 4.22 6.85
C ALA A 145 9.02 5.08 5.66
N PHE A 146 9.28 6.37 5.90
CA PHE A 146 9.75 7.30 4.86
C PHE A 146 11.08 6.87 4.28
N GLU A 147 12.08 6.57 5.12
CA GLU A 147 13.41 6.12 4.69
C GLU A 147 13.34 4.80 3.92
N LYS A 148 12.47 3.87 4.36
CA LYS A 148 12.22 2.61 3.65
C LYS A 148 11.67 2.84 2.23
N VAL A 149 10.64 3.68 2.09
CA VAL A 149 10.07 4.01 0.77
C VAL A 149 11.07 4.80 -0.08
N GLU A 150 11.86 5.70 0.52
CA GLU A 150 12.93 6.43 -0.16
C GLU A 150 13.97 5.47 -0.75
N SER A 151 14.40 4.48 0.04
CA SER A 151 15.39 3.47 -0.34
C SER A 151 14.93 2.48 -1.42
N MET A 152 13.64 2.52 -1.80
CA MET A 152 13.14 1.60 -2.81
C MET A 152 13.82 1.81 -4.16
N ALA A 153 14.01 0.72 -4.91
CA ALA A 153 14.69 0.78 -6.20
C ALA A 153 13.95 1.67 -7.22
N GLY A 154 14.73 2.25 -8.15
CA GLY A 154 14.23 3.01 -9.29
C GLY A 154 14.54 4.51 -9.22
N GLU A 155 14.91 5.08 -10.36
CA GLU A 155 15.43 6.46 -10.49
C GLU A 155 14.32 7.52 -10.58
N PHE A 156 13.07 7.12 -10.77
CA PHE A 156 11.94 8.02 -10.99
C PHE A 156 11.12 8.26 -9.72
N ARG A 157 10.10 9.12 -9.84
CA ARG A 157 9.14 9.45 -8.78
C ARG A 157 8.61 8.22 -8.03
N ILE A 158 8.04 7.27 -8.78
CA ILE A 158 7.43 6.05 -8.25
C ILE A 158 8.49 4.94 -8.25
N PRO A 159 8.70 4.24 -7.12
CA PRO A 159 9.60 3.08 -7.08
C PRO A 159 9.27 2.04 -8.13
N THR A 160 10.29 1.32 -8.63
CA THR A 160 10.16 0.36 -9.73
C THR A 160 9.08 -0.68 -9.46
N LEU A 161 9.09 -1.31 -8.28
CA LEU A 161 8.10 -2.33 -7.93
C LEU A 161 6.70 -1.76 -7.76
N LEU A 162 6.54 -0.57 -7.16
CA LEU A 162 5.22 0.06 -7.04
C LEU A 162 4.65 0.49 -8.41
N LYS A 163 5.52 0.88 -9.33
CA LYS A 163 5.14 1.18 -10.72
C LYS A 163 4.73 -0.09 -11.47
N GLU A 164 5.45 -1.19 -11.26
CA GLU A 164 5.12 -2.48 -11.86
C GLU A 164 3.81 -3.06 -11.31
N MET A 165 3.56 -2.91 -10.01
CA MET A 165 2.29 -3.21 -9.38
C MET A 165 1.15 -2.43 -10.08
N ASP A 166 1.25 -1.10 -10.16
CA ASP A 166 0.24 -0.24 -10.83
C ASP A 166 -0.02 -0.64 -12.29
N ARG A 167 1.02 -1.11 -13.01
CA ARG A 167 0.89 -1.66 -14.37
C ARG A 167 0.08 -2.95 -14.38
N LEU A 168 0.46 -3.92 -13.53
CA LEU A 168 -0.18 -5.23 -13.43
C LEU A 168 -1.65 -5.12 -12.98
N THR A 169 -1.97 -4.18 -12.08
CA THR A 169 -3.35 -3.97 -11.61
C THR A 169 -4.28 -3.50 -12.74
N LYS A 170 -3.75 -2.78 -13.73
CA LYS A 170 -4.53 -2.24 -14.87
C LYS A 170 -4.56 -3.15 -16.11
N GLU A 171 -3.84 -4.27 -16.08
CA GLU A 171 -3.86 -5.28 -17.14
C GLU A 171 -5.11 -6.17 -16.97
N ILE A 172 -6.08 -6.08 -17.89
CA ILE A 172 -7.34 -6.87 -17.86
C ILE A 172 -7.34 -7.87 -19.01
#